data_AF-A0A956NRT1-F1
#
_entry.id   AF-A0A956NRT1-F1
#
_cell.length_a   1.000
_cell.length_b   1.000
_cell.length_c   1.000
_cell.angle_alpha   90.00
_cell.angle_beta   90.00
_cell.angle_gamma   90.00
#
_symmetry.space_group_name_H-M   'P 1'
#
loop_
_entity.id
_entity.type
_entity.pdbx_description
1 polymer ?
#
loop_
_entity_poly.entity_id
_entity_poly.type
_entity_poly.pdbx_seq_one_letter_code
_entity_poly.pdbx_strand_id
1 'polypeptide(L)'
;MTPPDTKGRPGRPRLLIEDWLPAAAIGVECMRERGSASALAPHTYLHVWWARRPLTASRAAVLGSLLPADFPRETFERLLGFGRPGNELVRIRKLMDTGHRIKGGFGVGRAFTRGFHERDLSAADAAMSRIWGDAPTVIDPMAGGGSIPLESARLGIETLANEYNPVACSVLEATVDLPLRFGSDLAESARDWGRKWLKRIEPRLASFFPKRTDGLVHAYIYARTIPCPDTGYPTPLVPDWSLLKPKGGTQVVAEPVVDKDRGTWTIKVREVGDSRGQLRTAPVPTYKRGQGVSLFSGAVLSGDYIKAKAQNGEMGSQLYAVAVKTPNGLTFEPPTQEDLKAIEAADQELSRVREKWERENVIPTERIPDGDKTRE
;
A
#
# COMPACT_ATOMS: atom_id res chain seq x y z
N MET A 1 29.03 47.03 0.01
CA MET A 1 28.70 46.62 -1.37
C MET A 1 28.80 45.10 -1.43
N THR A 2 27.67 44.42 -1.45
CA THR A 2 27.59 42.97 -1.65
C THR A 2 27.90 42.67 -3.13
N PRO A 3 28.66 41.61 -3.47
CA PRO A 3 28.98 41.33 -4.87
C PRO A 3 27.71 40.96 -5.64
N PRO A 4 27.60 41.31 -6.93
CA PRO A 4 26.47 40.90 -7.76
C PRO A 4 26.48 39.38 -7.93
N ASP A 5 25.32 38.77 -7.72
CA ASP A 5 25.07 37.34 -7.86
C ASP A 5 25.03 36.95 -9.34
N THR A 6 26.15 36.46 -9.87
CA THR A 6 26.33 36.14 -11.30
C THR A 6 25.94 34.70 -11.66
N LYS A 7 25.07 34.03 -10.89
CA LYS A 7 24.66 32.63 -11.17
C LYS A 7 23.28 32.47 -11.83
N GLY A 8 22.66 33.55 -12.33
CA GLY A 8 21.43 33.50 -13.13
C GLY A 8 21.69 33.66 -14.63
N ARG A 9 20.86 33.04 -15.48
CA ARG A 9 20.76 33.46 -16.90
C ARG A 9 20.42 34.96 -16.92
N PRO A 10 21.09 35.80 -17.72
CA PRO A 10 20.85 37.23 -17.72
C PRO A 10 19.37 37.50 -18.00
N GLY A 11 18.67 38.09 -17.03
CA GLY A 11 17.27 38.52 -17.17
C GLY A 11 16.21 37.74 -16.38
N ARG A 12 16.49 36.55 -15.82
CA ARG A 12 15.50 35.85 -14.96
C ARG A 12 15.78 36.08 -13.46
N PRO A 13 14.76 36.36 -12.62
CA PRO A 13 14.95 36.37 -11.17
C PRO A 13 15.34 34.97 -10.66
N ARG A 14 16.01 34.93 -9.49
CA ARG A 14 16.22 33.67 -8.77
C ARG A 14 14.86 33.11 -8.34
N LEU A 15 14.77 31.79 -8.30
CA LEU A 15 13.56 31.06 -7.88
C LEU A 15 13.67 30.62 -6.43
N LEU A 16 12.54 30.33 -5.78
CA LEU A 16 12.52 29.86 -4.40
C LEU A 16 13.41 28.63 -4.19
N ILE A 17 13.35 27.62 -5.08
CA ILE A 17 14.18 26.41 -4.94
C ILE A 17 15.68 26.68 -5.00
N GLU A 18 16.08 27.79 -5.64
CA GLU A 18 17.47 28.20 -5.75
C GLU A 18 17.94 28.97 -4.51
N ASP A 19 17.03 29.58 -3.74
CA ASP A 19 17.35 30.45 -2.59
C ASP A 19 16.93 29.86 -1.24
N TRP A 20 15.65 29.50 -1.10
CA TRP A 20 15.05 29.06 0.15
C TRP A 20 13.90 28.07 -0.04
N LEU A 21 13.96 26.97 0.71
CA LEU A 21 12.83 26.05 0.90
C LEU A 21 12.71 25.63 2.37
N PRO A 22 11.49 25.46 2.92
CA PRO A 22 11.26 24.97 4.28
C PRO A 22 11.44 23.44 4.36
N ALA A 23 12.61 22.93 3.96
CA ALA A 23 12.88 21.50 3.78
C ALA A 23 12.59 20.65 5.02
N ALA A 24 12.90 21.16 6.22
CA ALA A 24 12.59 20.47 7.47
C ALA A 24 11.07 20.31 7.69
N ALA A 25 10.27 21.35 7.41
CA ALA A 25 8.82 21.30 7.54
C ALA A 25 8.18 20.41 6.46
N ILE A 26 8.70 20.47 5.23
CA ILE A 26 8.31 19.53 4.16
C ILE A 26 8.57 18.09 4.61
N GLY A 27 9.72 17.82 5.21
CA GLY A 27 10.07 16.51 5.77
C GLY A 27 9.07 16.03 6.83
N VAL A 28 8.63 16.91 7.72
CA VAL A 28 7.58 16.61 8.70
C VAL A 28 6.28 16.16 8.01
N GLU A 29 5.80 16.91 7.01
CA GLU A 29 4.58 16.54 6.27
C GLU A 29 4.75 15.24 5.48
N CYS A 30 5.92 15.00 4.88
CA CYS A 30 6.22 13.72 4.21
C CYS A 30 6.11 12.53 5.18
N MET A 31 6.60 12.68 6.41
CA MET A 31 6.45 11.66 7.45
C MET A 31 5.00 11.49 7.88
N ARG A 32 4.26 12.60 8.03
CA ARG A 32 2.83 12.58 8.36
C ARG A 32 2.02 11.89 7.27
N GLU A 33 2.34 12.13 6.00
CA GLU A 33 1.69 11.51 4.84
C GLU A 33 1.85 9.99 4.83
N ARG A 34 3.05 9.49 5.14
CA ARG A 34 3.36 8.05 5.21
C ARG A 34 2.99 7.38 6.53
N GLY A 35 2.50 8.13 7.52
CA GLY A 35 2.42 7.67 8.91
C GLY A 35 1.35 6.61 9.20
N SER A 36 0.10 6.83 8.77
CA SER A 36 -1.00 5.89 9.02
C SER A 36 -1.59 5.37 7.72
N ALA A 37 -1.63 4.04 7.56
CA ALA A 37 -2.24 3.36 6.42
C ALA A 37 -3.75 3.63 6.29
N SER A 38 -4.42 4.04 7.37
CA SER A 38 -5.84 4.41 7.36
C SER A 38 -6.13 5.81 6.79
N ALA A 39 -5.11 6.58 6.45
CA ALA A 39 -5.26 7.95 5.96
C ALA A 39 -4.18 8.29 4.92
N LEU A 40 -4.01 7.44 3.92
CA LEU A 40 -3.05 7.68 2.84
C LEU A 40 -3.52 8.80 1.92
N ALA A 41 -2.59 9.35 1.14
CA ALA A 41 -2.90 10.32 0.11
C ALA A 41 -3.74 9.69 -1.02
N PRO A 42 -4.60 10.46 -1.72
CA PRO A 42 -5.54 9.93 -2.73
C PRO A 42 -4.86 9.07 -3.80
N HIS A 43 -3.71 9.51 -4.28
CA HIS A 43 -2.89 8.80 -5.28
C HIS A 43 -2.34 7.43 -4.82
N THR A 44 -2.57 7.01 -3.57
CA THR A 44 -2.07 5.74 -3.03
C THR A 44 -3.12 4.62 -3.04
N TYR A 45 -4.41 4.92 -3.12
CA TYR A 45 -5.46 3.91 -2.90
C TYR A 45 -5.77 3.02 -4.11
N LEU A 46 -5.56 3.49 -5.34
CA LEU A 46 -5.97 2.75 -6.54
C LEU A 46 -5.02 1.59 -6.88
N HIS A 47 -3.73 1.84 -6.86
CA HIS A 47 -2.69 0.86 -7.18
C HIS A 47 -1.44 1.19 -6.38
N VAL A 48 -0.60 0.22 -6.02
CA VAL A 48 0.69 0.48 -5.36
C VAL A 48 1.74 0.82 -6.42
N TRP A 49 2.37 1.99 -6.31
CA TRP A 49 3.49 2.37 -7.17
C TRP A 49 4.73 2.69 -6.34
N TRP A 50 5.79 1.91 -6.50
CA TRP A 50 6.97 1.91 -5.63
C TRP A 50 7.77 3.21 -5.64
N ALA A 51 7.71 3.99 -6.71
CA ALA A 51 8.51 5.21 -6.87
C ALA A 51 7.80 6.50 -6.40
N ARG A 52 6.58 6.43 -5.84
CA ARG A 52 5.79 7.63 -5.50
C ARG A 52 6.49 8.57 -4.52
N ARG A 53 6.51 9.84 -4.87
CA ARG A 53 7.00 10.92 -4.02
C ARG A 53 5.85 11.50 -3.19
N PRO A 54 6.09 11.92 -1.94
CA PRO A 54 5.05 12.58 -1.15
C PRO A 54 4.49 13.79 -1.89
N LEU A 55 3.18 14.02 -1.78
CA LEU A 55 2.51 15.12 -2.49
C LEU A 55 3.06 16.48 -2.06
N THR A 56 3.29 16.67 -0.76
CA THR A 56 3.82 17.93 -0.23
C THR A 56 5.21 18.27 -0.81
N ALA A 57 6.08 17.28 -0.95
CA ALA A 57 7.39 17.47 -1.57
C ALA A 57 7.28 17.74 -3.08
N SER A 58 6.38 17.04 -3.77
CA SER A 58 6.13 17.23 -5.21
C SER A 58 5.60 18.65 -5.49
N ARG A 59 4.66 19.13 -4.67
CA ARG A 59 4.14 20.50 -4.75
C ARG A 59 5.22 21.55 -4.47
N ALA A 60 6.10 21.30 -3.50
CA ALA A 60 7.23 22.18 -3.20
C ALA A 60 8.23 22.25 -4.36
N ALA A 61 8.47 21.15 -5.06
CA ALA A 61 9.30 21.14 -6.26
C ALA A 61 8.65 21.96 -7.40
N VAL A 62 7.35 21.80 -7.63
CA VAL A 62 6.59 22.58 -8.64
C VAL A 62 6.64 24.07 -8.33
N LEU A 63 6.10 24.49 -7.19
CA LEU A 63 6.02 25.90 -6.81
C LEU A 63 7.41 26.52 -6.63
N GLY A 64 8.36 25.78 -6.04
CA GLY A 64 9.73 26.24 -5.83
C GLY A 64 10.47 26.52 -7.14
N SER A 65 10.12 25.81 -8.21
CA SER A 65 10.71 25.98 -9.55
C SER A 65 10.02 27.06 -10.39
N LEU A 66 8.86 27.57 -9.96
CA LEU A 66 8.07 28.52 -10.74
C LEU A 66 7.96 29.90 -10.09
N LEU A 67 8.07 29.96 -8.75
CA LEU A 67 7.93 31.21 -7.99
C LEU A 67 9.30 31.89 -7.74
N PRO A 68 9.33 33.23 -7.73
CA PRO A 68 10.56 33.98 -7.50
C PRO A 68 11.01 33.89 -6.04
N ALA A 69 12.30 34.06 -5.81
CA ALA A 69 12.91 33.99 -4.48
C ALA A 69 12.36 35.04 -3.48
N ASP A 70 11.82 36.16 -3.99
CA ASP A 70 11.18 37.21 -3.20
C ASP A 70 9.71 36.90 -2.84
N PHE A 71 9.16 35.76 -3.30
CA PHE A 71 7.77 35.39 -3.02
C PHE A 71 7.52 35.23 -1.52
N PRO A 72 6.39 35.73 -0.97
CA PRO A 72 6.15 35.69 0.47
C PRO A 72 6.17 34.26 1.03
N ARG A 73 7.12 33.99 1.93
CA ARG A 73 7.37 32.66 2.50
C ARG A 73 6.16 32.07 3.21
N GLU A 74 5.38 32.88 3.91
CA GLU A 74 4.14 32.43 4.55
C GLU A 74 3.08 32.00 3.54
N THR A 75 2.97 32.73 2.41
CA THR A 75 2.08 32.35 1.31
C THR A 75 2.55 31.06 0.66
N PHE A 76 3.86 30.90 0.46
CA PHE A 76 4.44 29.65 -0.02
C PHE A 76 4.11 28.47 0.89
N GLU A 77 4.32 28.59 2.20
CA GLU A 77 3.98 27.54 3.17
C GLU A 77 2.48 27.18 3.17
N ARG A 78 1.59 28.17 3.01
CA ARG A 78 0.14 27.91 2.85
C ARG A 78 -0.17 27.18 1.55
N LEU A 79 0.48 27.53 0.44
CA LEU A 79 0.37 26.81 -0.84
C LEU A 79 0.95 25.38 -0.73
N LEU A 80 1.96 25.14 0.11
CA LEU A 80 2.39 23.79 0.47
C LEU A 80 1.35 23.01 1.30
N GLY A 81 0.24 23.65 1.67
CA GLY A 81 -0.85 23.05 2.43
C GLY A 81 -0.57 22.98 3.93
N PHE A 82 0.46 23.66 4.43
CA PHE A 82 0.79 23.60 5.85
C PHE A 82 -0.38 24.09 6.71
N GLY A 83 -0.70 23.30 7.74
CA GLY A 83 -1.73 23.63 8.72
C GLY A 83 -1.30 24.72 9.71
N ARG A 84 0.01 24.92 9.85
CA ARG A 84 0.70 25.79 10.79
C ARG A 84 1.97 26.32 10.12
N PRO A 85 2.55 27.42 10.63
CA PRO A 85 3.90 27.83 10.22
C PRO A 85 4.89 26.67 10.28
N GLY A 86 5.79 26.58 9.29
CA GLY A 86 6.71 25.45 9.13
C GLY A 86 7.62 25.24 10.35
N ASN A 87 8.03 26.33 11.00
CA ASN A 87 8.82 26.28 12.24
C ASN A 87 8.06 25.61 13.41
N GLU A 88 6.74 25.80 13.51
CA GLU A 88 5.90 25.12 14.51
C GLU A 88 5.79 23.62 14.22
N LEU A 89 5.59 23.23 12.96
CA LEU A 89 5.55 21.82 12.57
C LEU A 89 6.84 21.10 12.97
N VAL A 90 7.99 21.73 12.69
CA VAL A 90 9.31 21.21 13.07
C VAL A 90 9.46 21.13 14.59
N ARG A 91 9.03 22.15 15.34
CA ARG A 91 9.08 22.14 16.82
C ARG A 91 8.24 21.02 17.41
N ILE A 92 7.00 20.84 16.93
CA ILE A 92 6.08 19.78 17.36
C ILE A 92 6.70 18.42 17.06
N ARG A 93 7.27 18.22 15.87
CA ARG A 93 7.92 16.96 15.52
C ARG A 93 9.09 16.66 16.44
N LYS A 94 9.97 17.63 16.69
CA LYS A 94 11.11 17.48 17.60
C LYS A 94 10.66 17.05 19.01
N LEU A 95 9.55 17.58 19.52
CA LEU A 95 8.98 17.15 20.80
C LEU A 95 8.47 15.71 20.73
N MET A 96 7.80 15.30 19.65
CA MET A 96 7.35 13.91 19.50
C MET A 96 8.52 12.92 19.40
N ASP A 97 9.63 13.33 18.79
CA ASP A 97 10.84 12.51 18.65
C ASP A 97 11.50 12.20 20.00
N THR A 98 11.25 13.00 21.05
CA THR A 98 11.70 12.68 22.41
C THR A 98 10.83 11.64 23.13
N GLY A 99 9.79 11.13 22.46
CA GLY A 99 8.80 10.23 23.04
C GLY A 99 7.64 10.95 23.73
N HIS A 100 7.64 12.29 23.75
CA HIS A 100 6.54 13.06 24.33
C HIS A 100 5.26 12.91 23.49
N ARG A 101 4.16 12.50 24.13
CA ARG A 101 2.86 12.35 23.48
C ARG A 101 2.09 13.66 23.50
N ILE A 102 1.95 14.28 22.34
CA ILE A 102 1.14 15.49 22.18
C ILE A 102 -0.32 15.08 21.91
N LYS A 103 -1.23 15.46 22.82
CA LYS A 103 -2.68 15.23 22.66
C LYS A 103 -3.18 15.98 21.42
N GLY A 104 -3.82 15.27 20.49
CA GLY A 104 -4.24 15.82 19.20
C GLY A 104 -3.12 15.93 18.14
N GLY A 105 -1.91 15.47 18.47
CA GLY A 105 -0.77 15.45 17.55
C GLY A 105 -0.36 16.86 17.10
N PHE A 106 -0.44 17.12 15.79
CA PHE A 106 -0.15 18.45 15.23
C PHE A 106 -1.34 19.43 15.35
N GLY A 107 -2.52 18.96 15.76
CA GLY A 107 -3.73 19.78 15.90
C GLY A 107 -4.26 20.37 14.59
N VAL A 108 -3.80 19.87 13.44
CA VAL A 108 -4.19 20.30 12.09
C VAL A 108 -4.21 19.11 11.14
N GLY A 109 -4.95 19.21 10.03
CA GLY A 109 -4.93 18.22 8.94
C GLY A 109 -3.54 18.03 8.33
N ARG A 110 -3.38 17.00 7.49
CA ARG A 110 -2.14 16.79 6.71
C ARG A 110 -2.14 17.73 5.53
N ALA A 111 -0.96 18.13 5.06
CA ALA A 111 -0.88 19.14 4.01
C ALA A 111 -1.60 18.76 2.70
N PHE A 112 -1.60 17.47 2.33
CA PHE A 112 -2.27 17.03 1.11
C PHE A 112 -3.81 17.09 1.18
N THR A 113 -4.41 17.09 2.37
CA THR A 113 -5.89 17.10 2.55
C THR A 113 -6.47 18.51 2.53
N ARG A 114 -5.64 19.56 2.49
CA ARG A 114 -6.11 20.94 2.52
C ARG A 114 -6.29 21.48 1.10
N GLY A 115 -7.35 22.25 0.91
CA GLY A 115 -7.52 23.10 -0.27
C GLY A 115 -6.69 24.37 -0.17
N PHE A 116 -6.67 25.14 -1.24
CA PHE A 116 -5.94 26.40 -1.33
C PHE A 116 -6.88 27.60 -1.16
N HIS A 117 -6.37 28.70 -0.62
CA HIS A 117 -7.09 29.96 -0.62
C HIS A 117 -6.93 30.63 -1.98
N GLU A 118 -8.04 31.12 -2.54
CA GLU A 118 -8.05 31.82 -3.84
C GLU A 118 -7.03 32.96 -3.89
N ARG A 119 -6.94 33.77 -2.83
CA ARG A 119 -5.95 34.85 -2.71
C ARG A 119 -4.49 34.37 -2.85
N ASP A 120 -4.18 33.17 -2.35
CA ASP A 120 -2.81 32.63 -2.36
C ASP A 120 -2.51 32.07 -3.76
N LEU A 121 -3.51 31.47 -4.43
CA LEU A 121 -3.43 31.04 -5.83
C LEU A 121 -3.25 32.23 -6.78
N SER A 122 -4.07 33.29 -6.63
CA SER A 122 -3.94 34.50 -7.45
C SER A 122 -2.59 35.19 -7.27
N ALA A 123 -2.05 35.20 -6.04
CA ALA A 123 -0.71 35.73 -5.79
C ALA A 123 0.37 34.89 -6.48
N ALA A 124 0.26 33.56 -6.46
CA ALA A 124 1.17 32.67 -7.16
C ALA A 124 1.07 32.86 -8.68
N ASP A 125 -0.13 32.92 -9.22
CA ASP A 125 -0.39 33.12 -10.66
C ASP A 125 0.19 34.44 -11.18
N ALA A 126 -0.03 35.55 -10.47
CA ALA A 126 0.55 36.84 -10.81
C ALA A 126 2.09 36.82 -10.74
N ALA A 127 2.65 36.13 -9.74
CA ALA A 127 4.10 36.00 -9.60
C ALA A 127 4.72 35.14 -10.72
N MET A 128 4.05 34.06 -11.12
CA MET A 128 4.46 33.21 -12.24
C MET A 128 4.37 33.97 -13.57
N SER A 129 3.24 34.62 -13.85
CA SER A 129 3.04 35.40 -15.08
C SER A 129 4.07 36.52 -15.25
N ARG A 130 4.48 37.17 -14.15
CA ARG A 130 5.56 38.19 -14.19
C ARG A 130 6.90 37.64 -14.70
N ILE A 131 7.19 36.36 -14.46
CA ILE A 131 8.48 35.74 -14.80
C ILE A 131 8.42 35.06 -16.17
N TRP A 132 7.30 34.38 -16.44
CA TRP A 132 7.16 33.46 -17.56
C TRP A 132 6.29 34.02 -18.70
N GLY A 133 5.65 35.17 -18.51
CA GLY A 133 4.71 35.76 -19.46
C GLY A 133 3.35 35.09 -19.33
N ASP A 134 3.13 34.05 -20.13
CA ASP A 134 1.94 33.20 -20.04
C ASP A 134 2.00 32.28 -18.80
N ALA A 135 0.87 31.70 -18.43
CA ALA A 135 0.82 30.68 -17.38
C ALA A 135 1.77 29.52 -17.76
N PRO A 136 2.72 29.13 -16.88
CA PRO A 136 3.69 28.10 -17.21
C PRO A 136 3.02 26.74 -17.37
N THR A 137 3.54 25.91 -18.27
CA THR A 137 3.16 24.50 -18.39
C THR A 137 4.18 23.63 -17.65
N VAL A 138 3.70 22.68 -16.83
CA VAL A 138 4.55 21.68 -16.15
C VAL A 138 4.48 20.37 -16.92
N ILE A 139 5.66 19.84 -17.29
CA ILE A 139 5.78 18.56 -17.97
C ILE A 139 6.53 17.59 -17.06
N ASP A 140 5.91 16.46 -16.71
CA ASP A 140 6.57 15.34 -16.04
C ASP A 140 6.71 14.16 -17.03
N PRO A 141 7.89 13.97 -17.66
CA PRO A 141 8.08 12.95 -18.68
C PRO A 141 8.18 11.52 -18.12
N MET A 142 8.30 11.36 -16.79
CA MET A 142 8.47 10.10 -16.08
C MET A 142 7.55 10.06 -14.85
N ALA A 143 6.27 10.34 -15.09
CA ALA A 143 5.32 10.67 -14.02
C ALA A 143 5.00 9.51 -13.09
N GLY A 144 5.18 8.26 -13.54
CA GLY A 144 4.91 7.05 -12.78
C GLY A 144 3.57 7.11 -12.05
N GLY A 145 3.61 7.15 -10.72
CA GLY A 145 2.41 7.16 -9.88
C GLY A 145 1.67 8.50 -9.77
N GLY A 146 2.13 9.56 -10.46
CA GLY A 146 1.38 10.80 -10.68
C GLY A 146 1.51 11.90 -9.64
N SER A 147 2.49 11.86 -8.74
CA SER A 147 2.60 12.84 -7.64
C SER A 147 2.83 14.29 -8.11
N ILE A 148 3.75 14.53 -9.03
CA ILE A 148 4.01 15.87 -9.60
C ILE A 148 2.83 16.35 -10.44
N PRO A 149 2.32 15.59 -11.42
CA PRO A 149 1.23 16.09 -12.24
C PRO A 149 -0.07 16.30 -11.45
N LEU A 150 -0.36 15.47 -10.44
CA LEU A 150 -1.49 15.72 -9.54
C LEU A 150 -1.35 17.07 -8.83
N GLU A 151 -0.18 17.35 -8.25
CA GLU A 151 0.00 18.56 -7.46
C GLU A 151 0.09 19.82 -8.32
N SER A 152 0.68 19.72 -9.51
CA SER A 152 0.68 20.80 -10.50
C SER A 152 -0.73 21.13 -10.97
N ALA A 153 -1.51 20.12 -11.36
CA ALA A 153 -2.87 20.33 -11.84
C ALA A 153 -3.81 20.85 -10.73
N ARG A 154 -3.62 20.41 -9.48
CA ARG A 154 -4.36 20.96 -8.32
C ARG A 154 -4.10 22.45 -8.06
N LEU A 155 -2.94 22.98 -8.50
CA LEU A 155 -2.60 24.40 -8.41
C LEU A 155 -3.20 25.22 -9.58
N GLY A 156 -3.91 24.58 -10.52
CA GLY A 156 -4.44 25.23 -11.71
C GLY A 156 -3.41 25.41 -12.83
N ILE A 157 -2.26 24.77 -12.73
CA ILE A 157 -1.17 24.88 -13.70
C ILE A 157 -1.42 23.87 -14.83
N GLU A 158 -1.28 24.31 -16.08
CA GLU A 158 -1.35 23.42 -17.23
C GLU A 158 -0.30 22.31 -17.08
N THR A 159 -0.73 21.06 -17.18
CA THR A 159 0.10 19.92 -16.77
C THR A 159 0.07 18.81 -17.82
N LEU A 160 1.25 18.41 -18.27
CA LEU A 160 1.46 17.27 -19.16
C LEU A 160 2.20 16.16 -18.39
N ALA A 161 1.68 14.94 -18.44
CA ALA A 161 2.29 13.76 -17.84
C ALA A 161 2.55 12.71 -18.92
N ASN A 162 3.74 12.11 -18.90
CA ASN A 162 4.09 11.00 -19.79
C ASN A 162 4.68 9.84 -18.99
N GLU A 163 4.42 8.62 -19.45
CA GLU A 163 4.95 7.39 -18.88
C GLU A 163 4.94 6.28 -19.95
N TYR A 164 5.93 5.39 -19.91
CA TYR A 164 6.01 4.25 -20.81
C TYR A 164 5.24 3.03 -20.26
N ASN A 165 5.19 2.87 -18.94
CA ASN A 165 4.51 1.75 -18.32
C ASN A 165 2.97 1.91 -18.43
N PRO A 166 2.25 0.96 -19.08
CA PRO A 166 0.80 1.07 -19.28
C PRO A 166 0.00 1.04 -17.97
N VAL A 167 0.51 0.38 -16.93
CA VAL A 167 -0.11 0.40 -15.59
C VAL A 167 -0.05 1.80 -15.00
N ALA A 168 1.09 2.48 -15.13
CA ALA A 168 1.20 3.85 -14.64
C ALA A 168 0.40 4.84 -15.48
N CYS A 169 0.28 4.65 -16.80
CA CYS A 169 -0.64 5.43 -17.64
C CYS A 169 -2.09 5.34 -17.10
N SER A 170 -2.55 4.12 -16.81
CA SER A 170 -3.89 3.89 -16.23
C SER A 170 -4.04 4.56 -14.85
N VAL A 171 -2.99 4.54 -14.03
CA VAL A 171 -2.97 5.22 -12.72
C VAL A 171 -3.04 6.74 -12.88
N LEU A 172 -2.31 7.31 -13.84
CA LEU A 172 -2.32 8.75 -14.14
C LEU A 172 -3.71 9.20 -14.60
N GLU A 173 -4.34 8.46 -15.51
CA GLU A 173 -5.71 8.72 -15.94
C GLU A 173 -6.67 8.72 -14.74
N ALA A 174 -6.66 7.64 -13.95
CA ALA A 174 -7.61 7.48 -12.85
C ALA A 174 -7.38 8.43 -11.67
N THR A 175 -6.14 8.86 -11.44
CA THR A 175 -5.77 9.69 -10.27
C THR A 175 -5.72 11.17 -10.58
N VAL A 176 -5.33 11.55 -11.80
CA VAL A 176 -5.10 12.93 -12.21
C VAL A 176 -6.19 13.40 -13.16
N ASP A 177 -6.33 12.75 -14.32
CA ASP A 177 -7.18 13.23 -15.40
C ASP A 177 -8.68 13.09 -15.09
N LEU A 178 -9.16 11.87 -14.79
CA LEU A 178 -10.59 11.62 -14.57
C LEU A 178 -11.17 12.46 -13.43
N PRO A 179 -10.53 12.59 -12.24
CA PRO A 179 -11.05 13.42 -11.16
C PRO A 179 -11.12 14.91 -11.52
N LEU A 180 -10.16 15.43 -12.30
CA LEU A 180 -10.17 16.84 -12.73
C LEU A 180 -11.22 17.10 -13.81
N ARG A 181 -11.39 16.16 -14.75
CA ARG A 181 -12.36 16.29 -15.85
C ARG A 181 -13.80 16.16 -15.38
N PHE A 182 -14.07 15.25 -14.45
CA PHE A 182 -15.43 14.85 -14.08
C PHE A 182 -15.82 15.25 -12.65
N GLY A 183 -14.90 15.74 -11.83
CA GLY A 183 -15.19 16.28 -10.51
C GLY A 183 -16.00 15.35 -9.60
N SER A 184 -17.02 15.92 -8.95
CA SER A 184 -17.93 15.20 -8.04
C SER A 184 -18.76 14.13 -8.74
N ASP A 185 -19.09 14.31 -10.02
CA ASP A 185 -19.96 13.41 -10.77
C ASP A 185 -19.32 12.04 -10.95
N LEU A 186 -17.98 12.00 -11.10
CA LEU A 186 -17.22 10.74 -11.09
C LEU A 186 -17.39 10.01 -9.76
N ALA A 187 -17.30 10.74 -8.63
CA ALA A 187 -17.45 10.14 -7.31
C ALA A 187 -18.86 9.62 -7.06
N GLU A 188 -19.89 10.32 -7.55
CA GLU A 188 -21.28 9.86 -7.49
C GLU A 188 -21.52 8.62 -8.35
N SER A 189 -21.06 8.66 -9.61
CA SER A 189 -21.15 7.54 -10.55
C SER A 189 -20.40 6.30 -10.04
N ALA A 190 -19.18 6.46 -9.54
CA ALA A 190 -18.39 5.37 -8.97
C ALA A 190 -19.09 4.73 -7.75
N ARG A 191 -19.68 5.53 -6.86
CA ARG A 191 -20.46 5.00 -5.73
C ARG A 191 -21.72 4.28 -6.19
N ASP A 192 -22.39 4.77 -7.23
CA ASP A 192 -23.59 4.13 -7.76
C ASP A 192 -23.28 2.77 -8.40
N TRP A 193 -22.27 2.71 -9.25
CA TRP A 193 -21.79 1.45 -9.81
C TRP A 193 -21.27 0.51 -8.74
N GLY A 194 -20.58 1.02 -7.73
CA GLY A 194 -20.15 0.25 -6.55
C GLY A 194 -21.33 -0.42 -5.84
N ARG A 195 -22.41 0.33 -5.56
CA ARG A 195 -23.63 -0.24 -4.95
C ARG A 195 -24.30 -1.29 -5.85
N LYS A 196 -24.41 -1.02 -7.15
CA LYS A 196 -24.97 -1.97 -8.13
C LYS A 196 -24.14 -3.25 -8.20
N TRP A 197 -22.81 -3.13 -8.16
CA TRP A 197 -21.90 -4.26 -8.19
C TRP A 197 -22.01 -5.10 -6.91
N LEU A 198 -21.99 -4.47 -5.73
CA LEU A 198 -22.19 -5.14 -4.44
C LEU A 198 -23.51 -5.92 -4.41
N LYS A 199 -24.63 -5.29 -4.81
CA LYS A 199 -25.95 -5.95 -4.87
C LYS A 199 -25.96 -7.21 -5.75
N ARG A 200 -25.14 -7.24 -6.81
CA ARG A 200 -25.05 -8.37 -7.74
C ARG A 200 -24.07 -9.46 -7.28
N ILE A 201 -22.96 -9.06 -6.69
CA ILE A 201 -21.84 -9.96 -6.38
C ILE A 201 -21.97 -10.58 -4.99
N GLU A 202 -22.48 -9.85 -4.01
CA GLU A 202 -22.59 -10.34 -2.64
C GLU A 202 -23.40 -11.65 -2.55
N PRO A 203 -24.60 -11.79 -3.17
CA PRO A 203 -25.32 -13.07 -3.13
C PRO A 203 -24.61 -14.20 -3.86
N ARG A 204 -23.83 -13.88 -4.90
CA ARG A 204 -23.10 -14.86 -5.72
C ARG A 204 -21.86 -15.40 -5.02
N LEU A 205 -21.24 -14.58 -4.17
CA LEU A 205 -20.04 -14.97 -3.42
C LEU A 205 -20.36 -15.49 -2.03
N ALA A 206 -21.52 -15.16 -1.46
CA ALA A 206 -21.86 -15.48 -0.08
C ALA A 206 -21.66 -16.97 0.29
N SER A 207 -21.91 -17.91 -0.61
CA SER A 207 -21.71 -19.35 -0.37
C SER A 207 -20.25 -19.75 -0.16
N PHE A 208 -19.29 -18.96 -0.67
CA PHE A 208 -17.85 -19.21 -0.56
C PHE A 208 -17.22 -18.51 0.66
N PHE A 209 -18.00 -17.71 1.41
CA PHE A 209 -17.54 -16.99 2.59
C PHE A 209 -18.44 -17.30 3.78
N PRO A 210 -18.20 -18.43 4.49
CA PRO A 210 -18.97 -18.80 5.67
C PRO A 210 -19.03 -17.68 6.71
N LYS A 211 -20.22 -17.48 7.28
CA LYS A 211 -20.44 -16.49 8.33
C LYS A 211 -20.00 -17.04 9.68
N ARG A 212 -19.56 -16.15 10.58
CA ARG A 212 -19.37 -16.48 11.99
C ARG A 212 -20.43 -15.79 12.83
N THR A 213 -20.82 -16.42 13.93
CA THR A 213 -21.73 -15.82 14.91
C THR A 213 -21.10 -14.61 15.58
N ASP A 214 -19.79 -14.67 15.81
CA ASP A 214 -19.08 -13.75 16.71
C ASP A 214 -18.33 -12.64 15.94
N GLY A 215 -18.42 -12.62 14.61
CA GLY A 215 -17.72 -11.64 13.78
C GLY A 215 -17.74 -11.92 12.29
N LEU A 216 -16.95 -11.17 11.54
CA LEU A 216 -16.74 -11.36 10.11
C LEU A 216 -15.40 -12.03 9.86
N VAL A 217 -15.35 -13.00 8.94
CA VAL A 217 -14.07 -13.54 8.49
C VAL A 217 -13.27 -12.41 7.84
N HIS A 218 -12.12 -12.10 8.43
CA HIS A 218 -11.24 -11.03 8.00
C HIS A 218 -10.20 -11.52 6.99
N ALA A 219 -9.64 -12.71 7.23
CA ALA A 219 -8.62 -13.30 6.38
C ALA A 219 -8.57 -14.82 6.54
N TYR A 220 -8.17 -15.49 5.45
CA TYR A 220 -7.81 -16.90 5.42
C TYR A 220 -6.29 -17.00 5.27
N ILE A 221 -5.64 -17.79 6.13
CA ILE A 221 -4.18 -17.84 6.21
C ILE A 221 -3.71 -19.21 5.72
N TYR A 222 -2.98 -19.19 4.60
CA TYR A 222 -2.52 -20.38 3.90
C TYR A 222 -1.03 -20.59 4.07
N ALA A 223 -0.62 -21.85 4.06
CA ALA A 223 0.77 -22.26 3.91
C ALA A 223 0.94 -22.97 2.56
N ARG A 224 2.03 -22.66 1.85
CA ARG A 224 2.47 -23.53 0.75
C ARG A 224 2.98 -24.84 1.33
N THR A 225 2.68 -25.95 0.68
CA THR A 225 3.09 -27.29 1.13
C THR A 225 3.97 -27.97 0.08
N ILE A 226 4.92 -28.77 0.55
CA ILE A 226 5.79 -29.63 -0.28
C ILE A 226 5.76 -31.04 0.29
N PRO A 227 5.77 -32.09 -0.56
CA PRO A 227 5.85 -33.46 -0.08
C PRO A 227 7.14 -33.67 0.72
N CYS A 228 6.98 -34.16 1.95
CA CYS A 228 8.08 -34.62 2.79
C CYS A 228 8.91 -35.66 2.03
N PRO A 229 10.25 -35.53 1.98
CA PRO A 229 11.09 -36.48 1.23
C PRO A 229 11.01 -37.92 1.76
N ASP A 230 10.74 -38.08 3.07
CA ASP A 230 10.73 -39.40 3.70
C ASP A 230 9.34 -40.05 3.71
N THR A 231 8.27 -39.25 3.79
CA THR A 231 6.90 -39.77 4.00
C THR A 231 5.94 -39.42 2.87
N GLY A 232 6.29 -38.50 1.97
CA GLY A 232 5.40 -37.94 0.95
C GLY A 232 4.34 -36.97 1.48
N TYR A 233 4.12 -36.91 2.80
CA TYR A 233 3.07 -36.08 3.41
C TYR A 233 3.32 -34.57 3.23
N PRO A 234 2.26 -33.75 3.08
CA PRO A 234 2.38 -32.33 2.74
C PRO A 234 2.90 -31.52 3.93
N THR A 235 4.20 -31.19 3.90
CA THR A 235 4.84 -30.33 4.91
C THR A 235 4.61 -28.86 4.57
N PRO A 236 4.13 -28.03 5.51
CA PRO A 236 3.98 -26.59 5.29
C PRO A 236 5.31 -25.85 5.35
N LEU A 237 5.47 -24.85 4.49
CA LEU A 237 6.60 -23.93 4.45
C LEU A 237 6.22 -22.60 5.11
N VAL A 238 6.35 -22.51 6.44
CA VAL A 238 5.92 -21.34 7.22
C VAL A 238 7.14 -20.64 7.85
N PRO A 239 7.41 -19.37 7.47
CA PRO A 239 8.56 -18.62 7.97
C PRO A 239 8.35 -17.97 9.34
N ASP A 240 7.09 -17.70 9.71
CA ASP A 240 6.71 -17.15 11.00
C ASP A 240 5.30 -17.66 11.34
N TRP A 241 5.17 -18.36 12.47
CA TRP A 241 3.90 -18.89 12.96
C TRP A 241 3.06 -17.84 13.72
N SER A 242 3.52 -16.60 13.81
CA SER A 242 2.77 -15.50 14.44
C SER A 242 1.52 -15.15 13.65
N LEU A 243 0.37 -15.21 14.31
CA LEU A 243 -0.92 -14.75 13.79
C LEU A 243 -1.18 -13.28 14.15
N LEU A 244 -0.72 -12.87 15.33
CA LEU A 244 -0.79 -11.48 15.81
C LEU A 244 0.47 -11.14 16.60
N LYS A 245 1.17 -10.07 16.19
CA LYS A 245 2.43 -9.63 16.81
C LYS A 245 2.43 -8.11 17.03
N PRO A 246 1.66 -7.61 18.01
CA PRO A 246 1.57 -6.19 18.26
C PRO A 246 2.88 -5.68 18.88
N LYS A 247 3.16 -4.37 18.77
CA LYS A 247 4.33 -3.75 19.43
C LYS A 247 4.27 -3.81 20.96
N GLY A 248 3.07 -3.98 21.51
CA GLY A 248 2.81 -4.23 22.92
C GLY A 248 1.47 -4.98 23.08
N GLY A 249 1.36 -5.79 24.13
CA GLY A 249 0.25 -6.73 24.33
C GLY A 249 0.63 -8.17 23.99
N THR A 250 -0.35 -9.06 24.02
CA THR A 250 -0.13 -10.51 23.87
C THR A 250 0.10 -10.89 22.41
N GLN A 251 1.15 -11.66 22.16
CA GLN A 251 1.40 -12.28 20.86
C GLN A 251 0.57 -13.56 20.72
N VAL A 252 -0.04 -13.76 19.55
CA VAL A 252 -0.83 -14.97 19.22
C VAL A 252 -0.11 -15.74 18.11
N VAL A 253 0.00 -17.06 18.25
CA VAL A 253 0.70 -17.95 17.33
C VAL A 253 -0.16 -19.15 16.95
N ALA A 254 0.11 -19.71 15.78
CA ALA A 254 -0.40 -21.01 15.33
C ALA A 254 0.63 -22.11 15.70
N GLU A 255 0.31 -22.91 16.71
CA GLU A 255 1.12 -24.08 17.11
C GLU A 255 0.74 -25.29 16.25
N PRO A 256 1.63 -25.79 15.37
CA PRO A 256 1.31 -26.96 14.54
C PRO A 256 1.11 -28.22 15.39
N VAL A 257 0.06 -28.97 15.08
CA VAL A 257 -0.26 -30.28 15.68
C VAL A 257 -0.27 -31.31 14.55
N VAL A 258 0.60 -32.31 14.67
CA VAL A 258 0.90 -33.26 13.59
C VAL A 258 0.40 -34.64 13.97
N ASP A 259 -0.38 -35.26 13.08
CA ASP A 259 -0.72 -36.67 13.12
C ASP A 259 0.17 -37.40 12.10
N LYS A 260 1.20 -38.08 12.60
CA LYS A 260 2.21 -38.75 11.77
C LYS A 260 1.67 -40.01 11.09
N ASP A 261 0.66 -40.65 11.68
CA ASP A 261 0.10 -41.88 11.14
C ASP A 261 -0.81 -41.57 9.95
N ARG A 262 -1.63 -40.52 10.07
CA ARG A 262 -2.53 -40.06 9.00
C ARG A 262 -1.85 -39.14 7.99
N GLY A 263 -0.67 -38.64 8.29
CA GLY A 263 0.03 -37.67 7.44
C GLY A 263 -0.68 -36.32 7.36
N THR A 264 -1.43 -35.97 8.40
CA THR A 264 -2.21 -34.72 8.48
C THR A 264 -1.66 -33.79 9.56
N TRP A 265 -1.90 -32.50 9.42
CA TRP A 265 -1.56 -31.53 10.44
C TRP A 265 -2.63 -30.43 10.51
N THR A 266 -2.78 -29.85 11.69
CA THR A 266 -3.62 -28.68 11.97
C THR A 266 -2.85 -27.73 12.90
N ILE A 267 -3.51 -26.71 13.43
CA ILE A 267 -2.91 -25.81 14.42
C ILE A 267 -3.78 -25.72 15.68
N LYS A 268 -3.13 -25.38 16.79
CA LYS A 268 -3.76 -24.81 17.98
C LYS A 268 -3.39 -23.34 18.06
N VAL A 269 -4.38 -22.49 18.26
CA VAL A 269 -4.13 -21.06 18.51
C VAL A 269 -3.70 -20.90 19.96
N ARG A 270 -2.53 -20.31 20.18
CA ARG A 270 -1.94 -20.12 21.52
C ARG A 270 -1.42 -18.70 21.67
N GLU A 271 -1.45 -18.21 22.89
CA GLU A 271 -0.77 -16.99 23.28
C GLU A 271 0.67 -17.29 23.69
N VAL A 272 1.57 -16.34 23.44
CA VAL A 272 2.95 -16.38 23.93
C VAL A 272 3.09 -15.46 25.14
N GLY A 273 3.65 -15.99 26.23
CA GLY A 273 3.84 -15.27 27.49
C GLY A 273 4.22 -16.20 28.64
N ASP A 274 4.22 -15.65 29.86
CA ASP A 274 4.72 -16.34 31.04
C ASP A 274 3.63 -17.03 31.88
N SER A 275 2.35 -16.87 31.51
CA SER A 275 1.21 -17.39 32.27
C SER A 275 0.94 -18.86 31.98
N ARG A 276 0.24 -19.53 32.90
CA ARG A 276 -0.16 -20.94 32.75
C ARG A 276 -1.05 -21.11 31.51
N GLY A 277 -0.66 -22.01 30.60
CA GLY A 277 -1.38 -22.28 29.35
C GLY A 277 -0.80 -21.56 28.11
N GLN A 278 0.03 -20.54 28.31
CA GLN A 278 0.75 -19.85 27.24
C GLN A 278 2.00 -20.62 26.81
N LEU A 279 2.45 -20.41 25.58
CA LEU A 279 3.74 -20.88 25.11
C LEU A 279 4.82 -19.88 25.55
N ARG A 280 5.99 -20.37 25.98
CA ARG A 280 7.11 -19.50 26.36
C ARG A 280 7.71 -18.79 25.14
N THR A 281 7.74 -19.47 24.02
CA THR A 281 8.26 -18.95 22.75
C THR A 281 7.35 -19.36 21.60
N ALA A 282 7.42 -18.62 20.51
CA ALA A 282 6.72 -18.98 19.29
C ALA A 282 7.24 -20.32 18.71
N PRO A 283 6.40 -21.11 18.03
CA PRO A 283 6.81 -22.33 17.35
C PRO A 283 7.94 -22.10 16.35
N VAL A 284 8.78 -23.12 16.17
CA VAL A 284 9.91 -23.07 15.23
C VAL A 284 9.38 -22.96 13.79
N PRO A 285 9.87 -22.02 12.98
CA PRO A 285 9.53 -21.93 11.57
C PRO A 285 9.89 -23.21 10.81
N THR A 286 9.03 -23.61 9.88
CA THR A 286 9.29 -24.76 8.97
C THR A 286 9.87 -24.32 7.63
N TYR A 287 10.11 -23.02 7.44
CA TYR A 287 10.81 -22.48 6.29
C TYR A 287 11.70 -21.30 6.68
N LYS A 288 12.96 -21.30 6.26
CA LYS A 288 13.89 -20.19 6.49
C LYS A 288 14.98 -20.19 5.44
N ARG A 289 15.23 -19.02 4.83
CA ARG A 289 16.33 -18.79 3.86
C ARG A 289 16.38 -19.84 2.74
N GLY A 290 15.23 -20.17 2.16
CA GLY A 290 15.15 -21.13 1.05
C GLY A 290 15.15 -22.61 1.46
N GLN A 291 15.24 -22.94 2.75
CA GLN A 291 15.21 -24.31 3.24
C GLN A 291 13.94 -24.57 4.05
N GLY A 292 13.35 -25.74 3.86
CA GLY A 292 12.19 -26.23 4.62
C GLY A 292 12.59 -27.25 5.67
N VAL A 293 11.71 -27.51 6.64
CA VAL A 293 11.84 -28.61 7.61
C VAL A 293 10.51 -29.35 7.69
N SER A 294 10.57 -30.67 7.53
CA SER A 294 9.41 -31.57 7.59
C SER A 294 8.78 -31.55 8.99
N LEU A 295 7.47 -31.29 9.07
CA LEU A 295 6.71 -31.45 10.31
C LEU A 295 6.58 -32.93 10.73
N PHE A 296 6.73 -33.87 9.80
CA PHE A 296 6.51 -35.29 10.03
C PHE A 296 7.79 -36.01 10.46
N SER A 297 8.86 -35.83 9.70
CA SER A 297 10.14 -36.52 9.90
C SER A 297 11.22 -35.64 10.52
N GLY A 298 11.08 -34.31 10.47
CA GLY A 298 12.14 -33.37 10.84
C GLY A 298 13.24 -33.22 9.80
N ALA A 299 13.14 -33.91 8.65
CA ALA A 299 14.12 -33.78 7.58
C ALA A 299 14.17 -32.36 7.01
N VAL A 300 15.36 -31.94 6.60
CA VAL A 300 15.60 -30.66 5.95
C VAL A 300 15.29 -30.79 4.45
N LEU A 301 14.45 -29.91 3.93
CA LEU A 301 14.14 -29.79 2.51
C LEU A 301 15.04 -28.70 1.92
N SER A 302 15.94 -29.07 1.00
CA SER A 302 16.79 -28.11 0.31
C SER A 302 15.97 -27.19 -0.60
N GLY A 303 16.53 -26.01 -0.90
CA GLY A 303 15.90 -25.07 -1.84
C GLY A 303 15.72 -25.68 -3.24
N ASP A 304 16.69 -26.47 -3.71
CA ASP A 304 16.61 -27.16 -4.99
C ASP A 304 15.50 -28.22 -5.01
N TYR A 305 15.32 -28.97 -3.92
CA TYR A 305 14.23 -29.93 -3.80
C TYR A 305 12.86 -29.22 -3.82
N ILE A 306 12.71 -28.14 -3.03
CA ILE A 306 11.48 -27.33 -3.03
C ILE A 306 11.19 -26.78 -4.43
N LYS A 307 12.21 -26.24 -5.11
CA LYS A 307 12.08 -25.69 -6.46
C LYS A 307 11.68 -26.76 -7.47
N ALA A 308 12.33 -27.92 -7.45
CA ALA A 308 12.02 -29.03 -8.35
C ALA A 308 10.58 -29.53 -8.15
N LYS A 309 10.16 -29.73 -6.89
CA LYS A 309 8.78 -30.12 -6.56
C LYS A 309 7.76 -29.08 -7.00
N ALA A 310 8.05 -27.80 -6.82
CA ALA A 310 7.18 -26.73 -7.30
C ALA A 310 7.07 -26.69 -8.83
N GLN A 311 8.18 -26.83 -9.55
CA GLN A 311 8.22 -26.85 -11.02
C GLN A 311 7.48 -28.06 -11.60
N ASN A 312 7.45 -29.19 -10.87
CA ASN A 312 6.69 -30.38 -11.24
C ASN A 312 5.20 -30.31 -10.84
N GLY A 313 4.72 -29.18 -10.29
CA GLY A 313 3.33 -29.02 -9.88
C GLY A 313 2.97 -29.70 -8.55
N GLU A 314 3.96 -30.16 -7.78
CA GLU A 314 3.76 -30.83 -6.48
C GLU A 314 3.71 -29.86 -5.28
N MET A 315 3.76 -28.54 -5.53
CA MET A 315 3.57 -27.53 -4.49
C MET A 315 2.08 -27.31 -4.22
N GLY A 316 1.64 -27.67 -3.03
CA GLY A 316 0.26 -27.48 -2.58
C GLY A 316 0.03 -26.15 -1.86
N SER A 317 -1.22 -25.96 -1.43
CA SER A 317 -1.67 -24.87 -0.56
C SER A 317 -2.62 -25.44 0.47
N GLN A 318 -2.43 -25.11 1.75
CA GLN A 318 -3.29 -25.57 2.83
C GLN A 318 -3.73 -24.40 3.69
N LEU A 319 -5.04 -24.21 3.82
CA LEU A 319 -5.62 -23.29 4.80
C LEU A 319 -5.32 -23.84 6.19
N TYR A 320 -4.68 -23.05 7.04
CA TYR A 320 -4.32 -23.50 8.39
C TYR A 320 -4.87 -22.60 9.51
N ALA A 321 -5.27 -21.37 9.21
CA ALA A 321 -5.92 -20.51 10.20
C ALA A 321 -6.91 -19.55 9.53
N VAL A 322 -7.95 -19.18 10.27
CA VAL A 322 -8.94 -18.17 9.88
C VAL A 322 -8.86 -17.04 10.90
N ALA A 323 -8.74 -15.81 10.43
CA ALA A 323 -8.80 -14.61 11.25
C ALA A 323 -10.23 -14.07 11.24
N VAL A 324 -10.84 -13.89 12.41
CA VAL A 324 -12.20 -13.38 12.57
C VAL A 324 -12.14 -12.02 13.24
N LYS A 325 -12.74 -11.02 12.60
CA LYS A 325 -12.87 -9.67 13.17
C LYS A 325 -14.14 -9.60 14.00
N THR A 326 -13.94 -9.51 15.31
CA THR A 326 -14.99 -9.33 16.33
C THR A 326 -15.05 -7.88 16.79
N PRO A 327 -16.08 -7.47 17.55
CA PRO A 327 -16.12 -6.15 18.20
C PRO A 327 -14.92 -5.88 19.13
N ASN A 328 -14.30 -6.93 19.68
CA ASN A 328 -13.19 -6.85 20.63
C ASN A 328 -11.81 -6.93 19.96
N GLY A 329 -11.74 -7.06 18.63
CA GLY A 329 -10.50 -7.19 17.87
C GLY A 329 -10.46 -8.46 17.02
N LEU A 330 -9.25 -8.80 16.55
CA LEU A 330 -9.02 -10.00 15.76
C LEU A 330 -8.87 -11.21 16.68
N THR A 331 -9.66 -12.23 16.43
CA THR A 331 -9.49 -13.58 16.97
C THR A 331 -9.03 -14.51 15.84
N PHE A 332 -8.48 -15.66 16.22
CA PHE A 332 -7.98 -16.65 15.26
C PHE A 332 -8.44 -18.04 15.67
N GLU A 333 -8.69 -18.87 14.67
CA GLU A 333 -9.15 -20.25 14.84
C GLU A 333 -8.57 -21.15 13.76
N PRO A 334 -8.45 -22.47 14.00
CA PRO A 334 -8.20 -23.42 12.93
C PRO A 334 -9.41 -23.45 11.96
N PRO A 335 -9.21 -23.89 10.71
CA PRO A 335 -10.28 -23.92 9.72
C PRO A 335 -11.38 -24.89 10.14
N THR A 336 -12.62 -24.46 9.96
CA THR A 336 -13.80 -25.30 10.21
C THR A 336 -14.11 -26.15 8.98
N GLN A 337 -14.95 -27.17 9.14
CA GLN A 337 -15.44 -27.94 8.00
C GLN A 337 -16.24 -27.09 7.00
N GLU A 338 -16.90 -26.03 7.46
CA GLU A 338 -17.60 -25.08 6.59
C GLU A 338 -16.63 -24.29 5.71
N ASP A 339 -15.47 -23.88 6.26
CA ASP A 339 -14.44 -23.20 5.46
C ASP A 339 -13.87 -24.11 4.38
N LEU A 340 -13.57 -25.36 4.73
CA LEU A 340 -13.06 -26.34 3.78
C LEU A 340 -14.06 -26.65 2.66
N LYS A 341 -15.35 -26.80 3.01
CA LYS A 341 -16.43 -26.95 2.02
C LYS A 341 -16.59 -25.72 1.14
N ALA A 342 -16.43 -24.52 1.70
CA ALA A 342 -16.53 -23.28 0.93
C ALA A 342 -15.38 -23.14 -0.09
N ILE A 343 -14.17 -23.54 0.27
CA ILE A 343 -13.02 -23.62 -0.66
C ILE A 343 -13.31 -24.63 -1.76
N GLU A 344 -13.74 -25.84 -1.40
CA GLU A 344 -14.07 -26.89 -2.37
C GLU A 344 -15.16 -26.43 -3.34
N ALA A 345 -16.21 -25.77 -2.84
CA ALA A 345 -17.26 -25.20 -3.67
C ALA A 345 -16.72 -24.10 -4.60
N ALA A 346 -15.77 -23.28 -4.14
CA ALA A 346 -15.14 -22.25 -4.96
C ALA A 346 -14.28 -22.87 -6.08
N ASP A 347 -13.53 -23.94 -5.79
CA ASP A 347 -12.74 -24.68 -6.78
C ASP A 347 -13.62 -25.36 -7.83
N GLN A 348 -14.76 -25.93 -7.42
CA GLN A 348 -15.75 -26.52 -8.31
C GLN A 348 -16.37 -25.45 -9.23
N GLU A 349 -16.77 -24.31 -8.69
CA GLU A 349 -17.33 -23.21 -9.47
C GLU A 349 -16.30 -22.64 -10.45
N LEU A 350 -15.06 -22.42 -10.00
CA LEU A 350 -13.97 -21.99 -10.87
C LEU A 350 -13.77 -22.97 -12.02
N SER A 351 -13.67 -24.28 -11.71
CA SER A 351 -13.51 -25.33 -12.73
C SER A 351 -14.65 -25.32 -13.75
N ARG A 352 -15.89 -25.08 -13.30
CA ARG A 352 -17.08 -24.99 -14.15
C ARG A 352 -17.05 -23.80 -15.11
N VAL A 353 -16.53 -22.65 -14.69
CA VAL A 353 -16.53 -21.40 -15.49
C VAL A 353 -15.23 -21.16 -16.26
N ARG A 354 -14.14 -21.86 -15.90
CA ARG A 354 -12.79 -21.62 -16.42
C ARG A 354 -12.73 -21.63 -17.93
N GLU A 355 -13.16 -22.70 -18.58
CA GLU A 355 -13.10 -22.82 -20.06
C GLU A 355 -13.83 -21.68 -20.78
N LYS A 356 -14.97 -21.24 -20.23
CA LYS A 356 -15.72 -20.11 -20.76
C LYS A 356 -14.91 -18.82 -20.60
N TRP A 357 -14.36 -18.57 -19.42
CA TRP A 357 -13.58 -17.37 -19.13
C TRP A 357 -12.28 -17.31 -19.93
N GLU A 358 -11.63 -18.44 -20.20
CA GLU A 358 -10.46 -18.51 -21.08
C GLU A 358 -10.85 -18.15 -22.52
N ARG A 359 -11.93 -18.75 -23.04
CA ARG A 359 -12.43 -18.45 -24.40
C ARG A 359 -12.89 -17.00 -24.57
N GLU A 360 -13.47 -16.41 -23.53
CA GLU A 360 -13.94 -15.02 -23.51
C GLU A 360 -12.84 -14.00 -23.14
N ASN A 361 -11.60 -14.46 -22.94
CA ASN A 361 -10.46 -13.67 -22.50
C ASN A 361 -10.72 -12.84 -21.22
N VAL A 362 -11.49 -13.42 -20.29
CA VAL A 362 -11.76 -12.85 -18.96
C VAL A 362 -10.59 -13.11 -18.02
N ILE A 363 -9.91 -14.24 -18.20
CA ILE A 363 -8.67 -14.58 -17.49
C ILE A 363 -7.51 -14.64 -18.49
N PRO A 364 -6.36 -14.05 -18.16
CA PRO A 364 -5.20 -14.09 -19.04
C PRO A 364 -4.67 -15.51 -19.14
N THR A 365 -4.55 -16.02 -20.36
CA THR A 365 -4.04 -17.38 -20.67
C THR A 365 -2.83 -17.35 -21.60
N GLU A 366 -2.41 -16.15 -22.00
CA GLU A 366 -1.29 -15.92 -22.88
C GLU A 366 -0.01 -16.48 -22.26
N ARG A 367 0.76 -17.22 -23.07
CA ARG A 367 2.08 -17.67 -22.65
C ARG A 367 3.01 -16.47 -22.57
N ILE A 368 3.73 -16.37 -21.46
CA ILE A 368 4.83 -15.41 -21.33
C ILE A 368 5.95 -15.86 -22.29
N PRO A 369 6.40 -15.00 -23.23
CA PRO A 369 7.47 -15.35 -24.17
C PRO A 369 8.78 -15.72 -23.45
N ASP A 370 9.52 -16.68 -24.01
CA ASP A 370 10.88 -16.98 -23.54
C ASP A 370 11.81 -15.79 -23.81
N GLY A 371 12.51 -15.30 -22.77
CA GLY A 371 13.54 -14.25 -22.89
C GLY A 371 13.17 -12.91 -22.25
N ASP A 372 11.90 -12.68 -21.91
CA ASP A 372 11.55 -11.55 -21.04
C ASP A 372 12.03 -11.84 -19.61
N LYS A 373 12.67 -10.85 -18.98
CA LYS A 373 13.29 -10.93 -17.63
C LYS A 373 12.30 -11.15 -16.48
N THR A 374 11.38 -12.09 -16.61
CA THR A 374 10.45 -12.53 -15.55
C THR A 374 10.93 -13.81 -14.85
N ARG A 375 12.13 -14.32 -15.20
CA ARG A 375 12.77 -15.50 -14.58
C ARG A 375 13.96 -15.17 -13.66
N GLU A 376 14.27 -13.90 -13.41
CA GLU A 376 15.29 -13.48 -12.44
C GLU A 376 14.77 -13.46 -11.00
#